data_AF-M1EDG2-F1
#
_entry.id   AF-M1EDG2-F1
#
_cell.length_a   1.000
_cell.length_b   1.000
_cell.length_c   1.000
_cell.angle_alpha   90.00
_cell.angle_beta   90.00
_cell.angle_gamma   90.00
#
_symmetry.space_group_name_H-M   'P 1'
#
loop_
_entity.id
_entity.type
_entity.pdbx_description
1 polymer ?
#
loop_
_entity_poly.entity_id
_entity_poly.type
_entity_poly.pdbx_seq_one_letter_code
_entity_poly.pdbx_strand_id
1 'polypeptide(L)'
;MGVVSSKKQVKEKSKARWSPVKVNTQSKDPPPLPPLVLFNHLAPAPPDTCPDQEEHFVVALYDYSSVNDRDLQMLKGEKLQILKEVGDWWLARSLTTGREGYVPSNFVARVETLEVEKWFFRSISRKDAERQLLAPINKAGSFLIRESETNKGAFSLTVKDVTTQGEMIKHYKIRSLDEGGYYISPRITFP
;
A
#
# COMPACT_ATOMS: atom_id res chain seq x y z
N MET A 1 -1.11 -29.13 -68.03
CA MET A 1 -0.04 -30.14 -68.18
C MET A 1 1.28 -29.40 -68.38
N GLY A 2 2.37 -29.82 -67.73
CA GLY A 2 3.73 -29.31 -67.99
C GLY A 2 4.55 -29.09 -66.72
N VAL A 3 5.42 -30.04 -66.44
CA VAL A 3 6.39 -30.12 -65.33
C VAL A 3 7.76 -29.54 -65.72
N VAL A 4 8.60 -29.30 -64.70
CA VAL A 4 10.08 -29.57 -64.55
C VAL A 4 10.77 -28.36 -63.87
N SER A 5 11.30 -28.42 -62.64
CA SER A 5 12.51 -29.08 -62.09
C SER A 5 13.87 -28.52 -62.56
N SER A 6 14.62 -27.89 -61.65
CA SER A 6 16.06 -28.13 -61.31
C SER A 6 16.67 -26.90 -60.60
N LYS A 7 17.22 -26.95 -59.37
CA LYS A 7 18.40 -27.63 -58.74
C LYS A 7 19.75 -26.89 -58.89
N LYS A 8 20.38 -26.68 -57.71
CA LYS A 8 21.84 -26.74 -57.38
C LYS A 8 22.72 -25.52 -57.77
N GLN A 9 23.80 -25.14 -57.06
CA GLN A 9 24.48 -25.56 -55.81
C GLN A 9 25.54 -24.50 -55.41
N VAL A 10 25.69 -24.22 -54.11
CA VAL A 10 26.91 -24.19 -53.25
C VAL A 10 28.28 -23.71 -53.79
N LYS A 11 28.97 -22.85 -53.01
CA LYS A 11 30.32 -23.07 -52.40
C LYS A 11 30.75 -21.84 -51.57
N GLU A 12 31.58 -21.84 -50.52
CA GLU A 12 32.06 -22.74 -49.44
C GLU A 12 33.20 -21.97 -48.72
N LYS A 13 33.61 -22.46 -47.54
CA LYS A 13 34.93 -22.34 -46.89
C LYS A 13 35.10 -21.21 -45.84
N SER A 14 35.71 -21.42 -44.67
CA SER A 14 36.28 -22.63 -44.04
C SER A 14 36.81 -22.34 -42.62
N LYS A 15 36.65 -23.33 -41.72
CA LYS A 15 37.57 -23.88 -40.67
C LYS A 15 38.34 -22.97 -39.69
N ALA A 16 38.19 -23.25 -38.38
CA ALA A 16 39.19 -23.88 -37.47
C ALA A 16 38.71 -23.72 -36.00
N ARG A 17 38.45 -24.78 -35.22
CA ARG A 17 39.31 -25.69 -34.42
C ARG A 17 39.68 -25.16 -33.01
N TRP A 18 39.40 -26.03 -32.04
CA TRP A 18 39.40 -25.95 -30.56
C TRP A 18 40.76 -25.70 -29.86
N SER A 19 40.76 -25.04 -28.68
CA SER A 19 41.49 -25.42 -27.44
C SER A 19 41.08 -24.55 -26.22
N PRO A 20 41.04 -25.11 -24.98
CA PRO A 20 40.68 -24.40 -23.75
C PRO A 20 41.92 -23.87 -23.00
N VAL A 21 41.79 -22.82 -22.18
CA VAL A 21 42.81 -22.38 -21.23
C VAL A 21 42.19 -22.19 -19.84
N LYS A 22 42.84 -22.78 -18.83
CA LYS A 22 42.53 -22.66 -17.39
C LYS A 22 43.61 -21.80 -16.70
N VAL A 23 43.17 -21.13 -15.61
CA VAL A 23 43.93 -20.64 -14.42
C VAL A 23 44.73 -19.32 -14.57
N ASN A 24 44.43 -18.33 -13.72
CA ASN A 24 45.26 -18.00 -12.54
C ASN A 24 44.57 -17.05 -11.54
N THR A 25 44.76 -17.36 -10.26
CA THR A 25 44.29 -16.66 -9.06
C THR A 25 45.18 -15.45 -8.79
N GLN A 26 44.61 -14.26 -8.51
CA GLN A 26 45.34 -13.19 -7.84
C GLN A 26 44.41 -12.35 -6.96
N SER A 27 44.79 -12.30 -5.68
CA SER A 27 44.19 -11.57 -4.57
C SER A 27 44.09 -10.07 -4.81
N LYS A 28 42.98 -9.46 -4.43
CA LYS A 28 42.87 -8.01 -4.21
C LYS A 28 42.25 -7.78 -2.83
N ASP A 29 43.09 -7.38 -1.89
CA ASP A 29 42.67 -6.89 -0.58
C ASP A 29 41.75 -5.65 -0.71
N PRO A 30 40.78 -5.46 0.19
CA PRO A 30 39.93 -4.28 0.20
C PRO A 30 40.71 -3.00 0.61
N PRO A 31 40.30 -1.81 0.13
CA PRO A 31 41.01 -0.56 0.40
C PRO A 31 40.95 -0.14 1.89
N PRO A 32 41.94 0.65 2.38
CA PRO A 32 42.03 1.03 3.78
C PRO A 32 41.00 2.10 4.18
N LEU A 33 40.48 1.99 5.41
CA LEU A 33 39.57 2.96 6.02
C LEU A 33 40.32 4.24 6.46
N PRO A 34 39.68 5.43 6.42
CA PRO A 34 40.26 6.68 6.92
C PRO A 34 40.38 6.74 8.45
N PRO A 35 41.27 7.60 9.00
CA PRO A 35 41.62 7.62 10.43
C PRO A 35 40.52 8.22 11.31
N LEU A 36 40.33 7.62 12.48
CA LEU A 36 39.43 8.08 13.54
C LEU A 36 39.97 9.37 14.16
N VAL A 37 39.24 10.48 14.00
CA VAL A 37 39.45 11.69 14.81
C VAL A 37 38.69 11.55 16.13
N LEU A 38 39.44 11.30 17.20
CA LEU A 38 38.97 11.30 18.57
C LEU A 38 39.04 12.73 19.12
N PHE A 39 37.89 13.40 19.24
CA PHE A 39 37.74 14.55 20.13
C PHE A 39 36.71 14.22 21.20
N ASN A 40 37.21 13.72 22.31
CA ASN A 40 36.52 13.74 23.59
C ASN A 40 36.61 15.19 24.11
N HIS A 41 35.51 15.82 24.53
CA HIS A 41 35.43 16.66 25.75
C HIS A 41 33.99 17.20 25.93
N LEU A 42 33.29 16.62 26.92
CA LEU A 42 32.31 17.27 27.80
C LEU A 42 31.14 18.03 27.13
N ALA A 43 30.12 17.27 26.71
CA ALA A 43 28.74 17.75 26.66
C ALA A 43 27.89 16.80 27.53
N PRO A 44 26.96 17.29 28.38
CA PRO A 44 25.97 16.41 28.99
C PRO A 44 25.21 15.73 27.86
N ALA A 45 25.06 14.40 27.95
CA ALA A 45 24.33 13.64 26.95
C ALA A 45 22.96 14.31 26.69
N PRO A 46 22.61 14.61 25.42
CA PRO A 46 21.21 14.86 25.11
C PRO A 46 20.42 13.61 25.53
N PRO A 47 19.19 13.74 26.03
CA PRO A 47 18.39 12.57 26.39
C PRO A 47 18.30 11.64 25.18
N ASP A 48 18.84 10.43 25.30
CA ASP A 48 18.54 9.33 24.40
C ASP A 48 17.03 9.09 24.44
N THR A 49 16.31 9.53 23.42
CA THR A 49 15.05 8.91 22.95
C THR A 49 14.79 9.42 21.54
N CYS A 50 15.44 8.78 20.57
CA CYS A 50 14.83 7.81 19.63
C CYS A 50 14.12 8.51 18.46
N PRO A 51 14.50 8.19 17.21
CA PRO A 51 13.92 8.81 16.02
C PRO A 51 12.47 8.33 15.89
N ASP A 52 11.57 9.26 15.56
CA ASP A 52 10.32 8.98 14.85
C ASP A 52 9.48 7.83 15.44
N GLN A 53 8.94 8.01 16.65
CA GLN A 53 7.75 7.26 17.04
C GLN A 53 6.57 7.87 16.28
N GLU A 54 6.50 7.59 14.98
CA GLU A 54 5.32 7.85 14.18
C GLU A 54 4.18 7.09 14.87
N GLU A 55 3.31 7.80 15.59
CA GLU A 55 2.25 7.20 16.40
C GLU A 55 1.24 6.53 15.47
N HIS A 56 1.49 5.26 15.16
CA HIS A 56 0.65 4.49 14.24
C HIS A 56 -0.63 4.05 14.95
N PHE A 57 -1.71 4.79 14.76
CA PHE A 57 -3.02 4.39 15.25
C PHE A 57 -3.67 3.39 14.29
N VAL A 58 -4.37 2.40 14.84
CA VAL A 58 -5.17 1.41 14.10
C VAL A 58 -6.58 1.28 14.72
N VAL A 59 -7.54 0.81 13.93
CA VAL A 59 -8.88 0.43 14.36
C VAL A 59 -9.05 -1.07 14.22
N ALA A 60 -9.59 -1.72 15.24
CA ALA A 60 -9.98 -3.11 15.16
C ALA A 60 -11.17 -3.29 14.19
N LEU A 61 -10.99 -4.13 13.17
CA LEU A 61 -12.02 -4.46 12.18
C LEU A 61 -13.05 -5.45 12.71
N TYR A 62 -12.66 -6.26 13.70
CA TYR A 62 -13.44 -7.33 14.29
C TYR A 62 -13.23 -7.38 15.81
N ASP A 63 -14.17 -8.01 16.52
CA ASP A 63 -14.00 -8.33 17.93
C ASP A 63 -12.97 -9.46 18.08
N TYR A 64 -12.06 -9.33 19.05
CA TYR A 64 -11.08 -10.36 19.38
C TYR A 64 -10.98 -10.51 20.88
N SER A 65 -11.18 -11.75 21.35
CA SER A 65 -11.01 -12.13 22.75
C SER A 65 -9.58 -12.58 22.96
N SER A 66 -8.92 -12.03 23.99
CA SER A 66 -7.55 -12.43 24.36
C SER A 66 -7.51 -13.94 24.63
N VAL A 67 -6.70 -14.67 23.86
CA VAL A 67 -6.54 -16.12 24.04
C VAL A 67 -5.44 -16.38 25.08
N ASN A 68 -4.40 -15.55 25.09
CA ASN A 68 -3.28 -15.62 26.01
C ASN A 68 -3.22 -14.37 26.90
N ASP A 69 -2.57 -14.47 28.06
CA ASP A 69 -2.35 -13.34 28.99
C ASP A 69 -1.53 -12.19 28.39
N ARG A 70 -0.83 -12.44 27.27
CA ARG A 70 -0.05 -11.44 26.54
C ARG A 70 -0.83 -10.77 25.41
N ASP A 71 -2.03 -11.26 25.11
CA ASP A 71 -2.83 -10.76 24.00
C ASP A 71 -3.74 -9.63 24.47
N LEU A 72 -3.96 -8.66 23.60
CA LEU A 72 -4.88 -7.57 23.88
C LEU A 72 -6.27 -7.93 23.37
N GLN A 73 -7.25 -7.94 24.28
CA GLN A 73 -8.66 -7.97 23.89
C GLN A 73 -9.04 -6.66 23.19
N MET A 74 -9.71 -6.75 22.05
CA MET A 74 -10.18 -5.60 21.28
C MET A 74 -11.63 -5.79 20.84
N LEU A 75 -12.36 -4.68 20.77
CA LEU A 75 -13.71 -4.62 20.21
C LEU A 75 -13.68 -4.02 18.80
N LYS A 76 -14.58 -4.47 17.93
CA LYS A 76 -14.76 -3.90 16.60
C LYS A 76 -15.01 -2.39 16.71
N GLY A 77 -14.19 -1.63 15.99
CA GLY A 77 -14.21 -0.17 16.00
C GLY A 77 -13.37 0.46 17.11
N GLU A 78 -12.72 -0.34 17.95
CA GLU A 78 -11.82 0.17 19.00
C GLU A 78 -10.52 0.69 18.40
N LYS A 79 -10.07 1.84 18.92
CA LYS A 79 -8.80 2.47 18.51
C LYS A 79 -7.65 1.95 19.36
N LEU A 80 -6.59 1.53 18.70
CA LEU A 80 -5.37 1.01 19.30
C LEU A 80 -4.18 1.81 18.78
N GLN A 81 -3.17 2.01 19.63
CA GLN A 81 -1.88 2.57 19.24
C GLN A 81 -0.90 1.41 19.03
N ILE A 82 -0.29 1.31 17.84
CA ILE A 82 0.74 0.30 17.58
C ILE A 82 2.06 0.77 18.17
N LEU A 83 2.61 -0.07 19.06
CA LEU A 83 3.91 0.13 19.70
C LEU A 83 5.02 -0.59 18.93
N LYS A 84 4.73 -1.78 18.38
CA LYS A 84 5.69 -2.57 17.57
C LYS A 84 4.98 -3.34 16.47
N GLU A 85 5.47 -3.19 15.24
CA GLU A 85 4.96 -3.85 14.03
C GLU A 85 5.93 -4.96 13.57
N VAL A 86 5.99 -6.09 14.30
CA VAL A 86 6.92 -7.18 13.98
C VAL A 86 6.15 -8.44 13.60
N GLY A 87 6.21 -8.81 12.33
CA GLY A 87 5.54 -10.01 11.80
C GLY A 87 4.01 -9.87 11.80
N ASP A 88 3.31 -10.98 12.03
CA ASP A 88 1.84 -11.04 11.99
C ASP A 88 1.16 -10.65 13.30
N TRP A 89 1.93 -10.46 14.38
CA TRP A 89 1.44 -10.11 15.72
C TRP A 89 2.05 -8.79 16.17
N TRP A 90 1.24 -7.75 16.22
CA TRP A 90 1.68 -6.41 16.56
C TRP A 90 1.44 -6.14 18.03
N LEU A 91 2.41 -5.49 18.68
CA LEU A 91 2.22 -5.00 20.05
C LEU A 91 1.42 -3.70 19.96
N ALA A 92 0.25 -3.68 20.59
CA ALA A 92 -0.65 -2.55 20.57
C ALA A 92 -1.07 -2.15 21.99
N ARG A 93 -1.48 -0.89 22.15
CA ARG A 93 -2.09 -0.33 23.36
C ARG A 93 -3.52 0.09 23.05
N SER A 94 -4.49 -0.40 23.81
CA SER A 94 -5.88 0.04 23.73
C SER A 94 -6.00 1.46 24.28
N LEU A 95 -6.55 2.39 23.49
CA LEU A 95 -6.82 3.76 23.95
C LEU A 95 -8.02 3.84 24.90
N THR A 96 -8.89 2.82 24.87
CA THR A 96 -10.08 2.75 25.74
C THR A 96 -9.75 2.22 27.12
N THR A 97 -8.96 1.14 27.18
CA THR A 97 -8.66 0.43 28.44
C THR A 97 -7.27 0.73 28.97
N GLY A 98 -6.40 1.36 28.18
CA GLY A 98 -5.00 1.61 28.52
C GLY A 98 -4.12 0.36 28.56
N ARG A 99 -4.69 -0.83 28.28
CA ARG A 99 -3.96 -2.10 28.32
C ARG A 99 -3.11 -2.31 27.07
N GLU A 100 -1.99 -2.98 27.26
CA GLU A 100 -1.07 -3.35 26.20
C GLU A 100 -1.09 -4.86 25.99
N GLY A 101 -0.92 -5.28 24.74
CA GLY A 101 -0.80 -6.70 24.40
C GLY A 101 -0.67 -6.90 22.90
N TYR A 102 -0.51 -8.15 22.50
CA TYR A 102 -0.38 -8.51 21.09
C TYR A 102 -1.75 -8.61 20.41
N VAL A 103 -1.83 -8.08 19.19
CA VAL A 103 -3.00 -8.19 18.31
C VAL A 103 -2.58 -8.74 16.94
N PRO A 104 -3.41 -9.59 16.31
CA PRO A 104 -3.17 -10.03 14.95
C PRO A 104 -3.34 -8.87 13.96
N SER A 105 -2.36 -8.67 13.08
CA SER A 105 -2.32 -7.53 12.15
C SER A 105 -3.49 -7.50 11.16
N ASN A 106 -3.99 -8.67 10.75
CA ASN A 106 -5.12 -8.81 9.84
C ASN A 106 -6.49 -8.46 10.47
N PHE A 107 -6.53 -8.23 11.78
CA PHE A 107 -7.73 -7.81 12.51
C PHE A 107 -7.77 -6.30 12.75
N VAL A 108 -6.72 -5.58 12.35
CA VAL A 108 -6.60 -4.14 12.55
C VAL A 108 -6.34 -3.44 11.22
N ALA A 109 -6.85 -2.23 11.07
CA ALA A 109 -6.58 -1.36 9.93
C ALA A 109 -6.03 -0.02 10.44
N ARG A 110 -5.02 0.54 9.79
CA ARG A 110 -4.46 1.84 10.21
C ARG A 110 -5.56 2.92 10.19
N VAL A 111 -5.66 3.72 11.24
CA VAL A 111 -6.61 4.84 11.36
C VAL A 111 -6.39 5.87 10.26
N GLU A 112 -5.17 5.93 9.72
CA GLU A 112 -4.81 6.78 8.59
C GLU A 112 -5.07 6.14 7.23
N THR A 113 -5.41 4.85 7.15
CA THR A 113 -5.82 4.27 5.88
C THR A 113 -7.28 4.60 5.63
N LEU A 114 -7.55 5.14 4.44
CA LEU A 114 -8.89 5.37 3.88
C LEU A 114 -9.87 4.20 4.15
N GLU A 115 -9.37 2.99 4.37
CA GLU A 115 -10.10 1.76 4.69
C GLU A 115 -10.96 1.79 5.95
N VAL A 116 -10.66 2.65 6.93
CA VAL A 116 -11.47 2.79 8.15
C VAL A 116 -12.71 3.66 7.90
N GLU A 117 -12.66 4.51 6.88
CA GLU A 117 -13.73 5.44 6.60
C GLU A 117 -14.95 4.73 6.04
N LYS A 118 -16.09 4.93 6.69
CA LYS A 118 -17.37 4.27 6.34
C LYS A 118 -17.84 4.58 4.92
N TRP A 119 -17.32 5.66 4.34
CA TRP A 119 -17.61 6.10 2.97
C TRP A 119 -16.62 5.52 1.94
N PHE A 120 -15.55 4.85 2.35
CA PHE A 120 -14.57 4.26 1.45
C PHE A 120 -14.80 2.76 1.28
N PHE A 121 -14.90 2.34 0.02
CA PHE A 121 -15.14 0.97 -0.39
C PHE A 121 -14.07 0.59 -1.40
N ARG A 122 -12.93 0.08 -0.90
CA ARG A 122 -11.73 -0.19 -1.71
C ARG A 122 -12.03 -0.97 -3.00
N SER A 123 -12.73 -2.09 -2.88
CA SER A 123 -12.91 -3.07 -3.96
C SER A 123 -14.30 -3.11 -4.57
N ILE A 124 -15.14 -2.08 -4.39
CA ILE A 124 -16.48 -2.06 -5.00
C ILE A 124 -16.42 -1.67 -6.48
N SER A 125 -17.09 -2.42 -7.35
CA SER A 125 -17.17 -2.12 -8.78
C SER A 125 -18.05 -0.89 -9.05
N ARG A 126 -17.95 -0.28 -10.23
CA ARG A 126 -18.86 0.81 -10.64
C ARG A 126 -20.33 0.40 -10.54
N LYS A 127 -20.64 -0.82 -10.98
CA LYS A 127 -22.02 -1.34 -11.02
C LYS A 127 -22.53 -1.65 -9.61
N ASP A 128 -21.68 -2.20 -8.76
CA ASP A 128 -22.07 -2.52 -7.39
C ASP A 128 -22.24 -1.26 -6.55
N ALA A 129 -21.42 -0.22 -6.79
CA ALA A 129 -21.60 1.09 -6.18
C ALA A 129 -22.94 1.72 -6.53
N GLU A 130 -23.36 1.65 -7.81
CA GLU A 130 -24.68 2.13 -8.25
C GLU A 130 -25.81 1.36 -7.54
N ARG A 131 -25.74 0.03 -7.51
CA ARG A 131 -26.73 -0.82 -6.83
C ARG A 131 -26.81 -0.51 -5.34
N GLN A 132 -25.66 -0.37 -4.69
CA GLN A 132 -25.59 -0.06 -3.27
C GLN A 132 -26.24 1.30 -2.99
N LEU A 133 -25.91 2.33 -3.75
CA LEU A 133 -26.45 3.69 -3.55
C LEU A 133 -27.94 3.80 -3.90
N LEU A 134 -28.43 3.07 -4.92
CA LEU A 134 -29.85 3.03 -5.28
C LEU A 134 -30.72 2.27 -4.28
N ALA A 135 -30.14 1.60 -3.29
CA ALA A 135 -30.91 0.94 -2.24
C ALA A 135 -31.86 1.96 -1.54
N PRO A 136 -33.10 1.55 -1.22
CA PRO A 136 -34.13 2.46 -0.70
C PRO A 136 -33.79 3.06 0.68
N ILE A 137 -32.82 2.47 1.40
CA ILE A 137 -32.29 3.02 2.65
C ILE A 137 -31.50 4.32 2.46
N ASN A 138 -30.96 4.55 1.26
CA ASN A 138 -30.09 5.68 0.97
C ASN A 138 -30.86 6.89 0.46
N LYS A 139 -30.50 8.06 0.99
CA LYS A 139 -31.13 9.34 0.65
C LYS A 139 -30.39 10.05 -0.47
N ALA A 140 -30.98 11.11 -1.01
CA ALA A 140 -30.29 12.04 -1.89
C ALA A 140 -29.01 12.57 -1.21
N GLY A 141 -27.90 12.63 -1.94
CA GLY A 141 -26.60 13.02 -1.43
C GLY A 141 -25.79 11.88 -0.81
N SER A 142 -26.34 10.67 -0.65
CA SER A 142 -25.55 9.50 -0.25
C SER A 142 -24.42 9.27 -1.24
N PHE A 143 -23.21 9.00 -0.74
CA PHE A 143 -22.02 8.86 -1.56
C PHE A 143 -21.10 7.76 -1.03
N LEU A 144 -20.17 7.35 -1.89
CA LEU A 144 -19.05 6.51 -1.53
C LEU A 144 -17.84 6.82 -2.42
N ILE A 145 -16.65 6.55 -1.91
CA ILE A 145 -15.39 6.60 -2.65
C ILE A 145 -14.87 5.18 -2.83
N ARG A 146 -14.37 4.87 -4.02
CA ARG A 146 -13.85 3.55 -4.40
C ARG A 146 -12.57 3.66 -5.22
N GLU A 147 -11.80 2.59 -5.32
CA GLU A 147 -10.71 2.53 -6.28
C GLU A 147 -11.24 2.58 -7.72
N SER A 148 -10.47 3.26 -8.59
CA SER A 148 -10.80 3.37 -10.00
C SER A 148 -10.44 2.09 -10.75
N GLU A 149 -11.44 1.36 -11.22
CA GLU A 149 -11.27 0.13 -12.02
C GLU A 149 -10.46 0.36 -13.30
N THR A 150 -10.53 1.56 -13.87
CA THR A 150 -9.85 1.91 -15.12
C THR A 150 -8.45 2.47 -14.92
N ASN A 151 -8.07 2.85 -13.69
CA ASN A 151 -6.84 3.58 -13.46
C ASN A 151 -6.28 3.26 -12.07
N LYS A 152 -5.30 2.36 -12.01
CA LYS A 152 -4.72 1.89 -10.75
C LYS A 152 -4.08 3.05 -9.99
N GLY A 153 -4.39 3.17 -8.70
CA GLY A 153 -3.94 4.27 -7.84
C GLY A 153 -4.80 5.54 -7.90
N ALA A 154 -5.80 5.60 -8.78
CA ALA A 154 -6.79 6.68 -8.76
C ALA A 154 -8.07 6.25 -8.04
N PHE A 155 -8.85 7.24 -7.58
CA PHE A 155 -10.12 7.00 -6.90
C PHE A 155 -11.30 7.52 -7.71
N SER A 156 -12.50 7.04 -7.39
CA SER A 156 -13.76 7.49 -7.97
C SER A 156 -14.76 7.77 -6.86
N LEU A 157 -15.37 8.96 -6.90
CA LEU A 157 -16.49 9.34 -6.06
C LEU A 157 -17.79 8.98 -6.77
N THR A 158 -18.67 8.24 -6.11
CA THR A 158 -20.00 7.88 -6.60
C THR A 158 -21.04 8.55 -5.70
N VAL A 159 -21.99 9.28 -6.28
CA VAL A 159 -22.99 10.08 -5.53
C VAL A 159 -24.38 9.79 -6.07
N LYS A 160 -25.33 9.54 -5.15
CA LYS A 160 -26.76 9.53 -5.44
C LYS A 160 -27.28 10.96 -5.48
N ASP A 161 -27.76 11.38 -6.63
CA ASP A 161 -28.37 12.68 -6.85
C ASP A 161 -29.87 12.51 -7.11
N VAL A 162 -30.65 13.56 -6.85
CA VAL A 162 -32.09 13.60 -7.12
C VAL A 162 -32.37 14.81 -8.00
N THR A 163 -32.86 14.53 -9.19
CA THR A 163 -33.27 15.55 -10.17
C THR A 163 -34.78 15.62 -10.25
N THR A 164 -35.30 16.61 -10.98
CA THR A 164 -36.73 16.73 -11.29
C THR A 164 -37.28 15.52 -12.06
N GLN A 165 -36.41 14.69 -12.65
CA GLN A 165 -36.75 13.50 -13.43
C GLN A 165 -36.57 12.19 -12.65
N GLY A 166 -36.12 12.25 -11.40
CA GLY A 166 -35.93 11.07 -10.54
C GLY A 166 -34.51 10.96 -9.95
N GLU A 167 -34.25 9.82 -9.32
CA GLU A 167 -32.96 9.49 -8.72
C GLU A 167 -31.95 9.08 -9.79
N MET A 168 -30.71 9.56 -9.69
CA MET A 168 -29.64 9.16 -10.60
C MET A 168 -28.29 9.06 -9.88
N ILE A 169 -27.38 8.26 -10.41
CA ILE A 169 -26.03 8.10 -9.86
C ILE A 169 -25.01 8.83 -10.73
N LYS A 170 -24.24 9.72 -10.11
CA LYS A 170 -23.12 10.43 -10.75
C LYS A 170 -21.79 9.83 -10.32
N HIS A 171 -20.85 9.77 -11.25
CA HIS A 171 -19.48 9.28 -11.02
C HIS A 171 -18.50 10.39 -11.33
N TYR A 172 -17.60 10.69 -10.40
CA TYR A 172 -16.56 11.68 -10.53
C TYR A 172 -15.19 11.03 -10.35
N LYS A 173 -14.25 11.33 -11.27
CA LYS A 173 -12.87 10.87 -11.15
C LYS A 173 -12.13 11.77 -10.16
N ILE A 174 -11.58 11.17 -9.11
CA ILE A 174 -10.65 11.84 -8.20
C ILE A 174 -9.24 11.62 -8.76
N ARG A 175 -8.54 12.70 -9.07
CA ARG A 175 -7.17 12.69 -9.60
C ARG A 175 -6.20 13.08 -8.50
N SER A 176 -5.03 12.48 -8.49
CA SER A 176 -3.90 12.85 -7.63
C SER A 176 -3.10 14.01 -8.25
N LEU A 177 -2.50 14.85 -7.42
CA LEU A 177 -1.46 15.82 -7.79
C LEU A 177 -0.06 15.25 -7.55
N ASP A 178 0.93 15.82 -8.22
CA ASP A 178 2.34 15.41 -8.10
C ASP A 178 2.94 15.76 -6.73
N GLU A 179 2.47 16.85 -6.10
CA GLU A 179 2.93 17.34 -4.79
C GLU A 179 2.23 16.64 -3.60
N GLY A 180 1.45 15.60 -3.86
CA GLY A 180 0.50 15.04 -2.88
C GLY A 180 -0.83 15.80 -2.90
N GLY A 181 -1.91 15.09 -2.62
CA GLY A 181 -3.27 15.63 -2.64
C GLY A 181 -4.11 15.23 -3.85
N TYR A 182 -5.38 15.63 -3.82
CA TYR A 182 -6.44 15.15 -4.69
C TYR A 182 -7.35 16.27 -5.20
N TYR A 183 -7.96 16.07 -6.37
CA TYR A 183 -8.98 16.97 -6.90
C TYR A 183 -9.99 16.26 -7.80
N ILE A 184 -11.19 16.82 -7.87
CA ILE A 184 -12.22 16.46 -8.86
C ILE A 184 -12.30 17.55 -9.94
N SER A 185 -12.21 18.82 -9.53
CA SER A 185 -12.18 20.00 -10.40
C SER A 185 -10.88 20.76 -10.16
N PRO A 186 -10.16 21.20 -11.20
CA PRO A 186 -8.90 21.94 -11.04
C PRO A 186 -9.01 23.23 -10.21
N ARG A 187 -10.25 23.72 -9.99
CA ARG A 187 -10.51 24.92 -9.21
C ARG A 187 -10.35 24.72 -7.70
N ILE A 188 -10.47 23.48 -7.21
CA ILE A 188 -10.42 23.16 -5.79
C ILE A 188 -9.64 21.86 -5.61
N THR A 189 -8.53 21.96 -4.89
CA THR A 189 -7.65 20.85 -4.52
C THR A 189 -7.76 20.58 -3.02
N PHE A 190 -7.45 19.35 -2.63
CA PHE A 190 -7.44 18.87 -1.26
C PHE A 190 -6.09 18.21 -0.98
N PRO A 191 -5.52 18.38 0.23
CA PRO A 191 -4.29 17.69 0.62
C PRO A 191 -4.50 16.17 0.73
#